data_AF-C3YSR6-F1
#
_entry.id   AF-C3YSR6-F1
#
_cell.length_a   1.000
_cell.length_b   1.000
_cell.length_c   1.000
_cell.angle_alpha   90.00
_cell.angle_beta   90.00
_cell.angle_gamma   90.00
#
_symmetry.space_group_name_H-M   'P 1'
#
loop_
_entity.id
_entity.type
_entity.pdbx_description
1 polymer ?
#
loop_
_entity_poly.entity_id
_entity_poly.type
_entity_poly.pdbx_seq_one_letter_code
_entity_poly.pdbx_strand_id
1 'polypeptide(L)'
;MLAFVAFFAPLLAVAHGFGSGAPTMACTAMTPQHSPHGWQTVPAPFRITTDSHTYTPGAPLRVTISGSGGFKGFMLQARSPFATGTNPVGAVGAFQNLPASARTENCFSTGDTATHVTGHDVKDSVTVTWVPPANLHGPVALT
;
A
#
# COMPACT_ATOMS: atom_id res chain seq x y z
N MET A 1 -25.67 44.03 -33.44
CA MET A 1 -25.67 42.69 -32.80
C MET A 1 -24.27 42.49 -32.23
N LEU A 2 -24.06 42.81 -30.95
CA LEU A 2 -22.74 42.70 -30.30
C LEU A 2 -22.54 41.25 -29.86
N ALA A 3 -21.60 40.55 -30.49
CA ALA A 3 -21.26 39.18 -30.13
C ALA A 3 -20.38 39.19 -28.88
N PHE A 4 -20.91 38.67 -27.76
CA PHE A 4 -20.13 38.36 -26.57
C PHE A 4 -19.23 37.15 -26.86
N VAL A 5 -17.93 37.36 -27.00
CA VAL A 5 -16.96 36.27 -27.05
C VAL A 5 -16.70 35.84 -25.60
N ALA A 6 -17.35 34.76 -25.18
CA ALA A 6 -17.08 34.15 -23.87
C ALA A 6 -15.70 33.47 -23.92
N PHE A 7 -14.72 34.08 -23.25
CA PHE A 7 -13.39 33.52 -23.08
C PHE A 7 -13.46 32.45 -21.98
N PHE A 8 -13.71 31.20 -22.36
CA PHE A 8 -13.59 30.05 -21.46
C PHE A 8 -12.11 29.84 -21.13
N ALA A 9 -11.65 30.40 -20.02
CA ALA A 9 -10.33 30.11 -19.48
C ALA A 9 -10.34 28.68 -18.90
N PRO A 10 -9.55 27.74 -19.44
CA PRO A 10 -9.47 26.41 -18.86
C PRO A 10 -8.77 26.50 -17.50
N LEU A 11 -9.46 26.12 -16.42
CA LEU A 11 -8.84 25.83 -15.13
C LEU A 11 -7.93 24.60 -15.33
N LEU A 12 -6.65 24.85 -15.58
CA LEU A 12 -5.61 23.83 -15.45
C LEU A 12 -5.47 23.53 -13.96
N ALA A 13 -6.24 22.56 -13.47
CA ALA A 13 -6.02 21.99 -12.14
C ALA A 13 -4.64 21.31 -12.17
N VAL A 14 -3.64 21.98 -11.58
CA VAL A 14 -2.31 21.40 -11.38
C VAL A 14 -2.46 20.30 -10.32
N ALA A 15 -2.58 19.06 -10.78
CA ALA A 15 -2.54 17.90 -9.90
C ALA A 15 -1.08 17.75 -9.42
N HIS A 16 -0.81 18.15 -8.19
CA HIS A 16 0.45 17.82 -7.53
C HIS A 16 0.49 16.30 -7.30
N GLY A 17 1.38 15.60 -8.00
CA GLY A 17 1.72 14.23 -7.67
C GLY A 17 2.52 14.24 -6.37
N PHE A 18 1.84 14.09 -5.24
CA PHE A 18 2.52 14.06 -3.95
C PHE A 18 3.37 12.79 -3.85
N GLY A 19 4.68 12.96 -3.64
CA GLY A 19 5.60 11.86 -3.30
C GLY A 19 5.37 11.31 -1.89
N SER A 20 4.22 11.57 -1.28
CA SER A 20 3.81 10.97 -0.01
C SER A 20 3.30 9.54 -0.25
N GLY A 21 3.18 8.76 0.81
CA GLY A 21 2.60 7.41 0.78
C GLY A 21 1.31 7.26 -0.01
N ALA A 22 1.00 6.00 -0.37
CA ALA A 22 -0.17 5.67 -1.18
C ALA A 22 -1.47 6.17 -0.52
N PRO A 23 -2.34 6.87 -1.27
CA PRO A 23 -3.57 7.43 -0.73
C PRO A 23 -4.64 6.36 -0.49
N THR A 24 -5.64 6.67 0.33
CA THR A 24 -6.76 5.77 0.65
C THR A 24 -7.51 5.27 -0.60
N MET A 25 -7.57 6.07 -1.67
CA MET A 25 -8.21 5.64 -2.93
C MET A 25 -7.49 4.48 -3.63
N ALA A 26 -6.22 4.22 -3.31
CA ALA A 26 -5.45 3.10 -3.85
C ALA A 26 -5.70 1.77 -3.11
N CYS A 27 -6.37 1.80 -1.95
CA CYS A 27 -6.52 0.66 -1.05
C CYS A 27 -7.11 -0.61 -1.67
N THR A 28 -8.10 -0.45 -2.54
CA THR A 28 -8.78 -1.59 -3.16
C THR A 28 -7.91 -2.19 -4.27
N ALA A 29 -7.50 -1.36 -5.23
CA ALA A 29 -6.80 -1.81 -6.43
C ALA A 29 -5.34 -2.19 -6.15
N MET A 30 -4.67 -1.46 -5.24
CA MET A 30 -3.21 -1.50 -5.02
C MET A 30 -2.39 -1.35 -6.32
N THR A 31 -3.01 -0.82 -7.37
CA THR A 31 -2.38 -0.52 -8.65
C THR A 31 -1.69 0.83 -8.56
N PRO A 32 -0.37 0.92 -8.78
CA PRO A 32 0.30 2.20 -8.88
C PRO A 32 -0.29 3.03 -10.03
N GLN A 33 -0.72 4.27 -9.74
CA GLN A 33 -1.33 5.19 -10.72
C GLN A 33 -0.36 6.32 -11.13
N HIS A 34 0.95 6.02 -11.16
CA HIS A 34 1.98 6.98 -11.57
C HIS A 34 2.36 6.75 -13.04
N SER A 35 2.45 7.84 -13.84
CA SER A 35 2.84 7.80 -15.27
C SER A 35 4.32 7.45 -15.48
N PRO A 36 4.72 6.93 -16.67
CA PRO A 36 4.09 5.95 -17.53
C PRO A 36 4.85 4.62 -17.38
N HIS A 37 4.84 4.03 -16.19
CA HIS A 37 5.49 2.73 -16.01
C HIS A 37 4.50 1.62 -16.35
N GLY A 38 4.83 0.84 -17.38
CA GLY A 38 4.05 -0.34 -17.73
C GLY A 38 4.08 -1.38 -16.62
N TRP A 39 3.11 -2.29 -16.64
CA TRP A 39 3.12 -3.47 -15.79
C TRP A 39 4.40 -4.25 -15.98
N GLN A 40 4.95 -4.76 -14.89
CA GLN A 40 6.13 -5.58 -14.95
C GLN A 40 5.82 -6.91 -15.63
N THR A 41 6.52 -7.21 -16.72
CA THR A 41 6.34 -8.42 -17.54
C THR A 41 7.36 -9.52 -17.24
N VAL A 42 8.31 -9.24 -16.34
CA VAL A 42 9.39 -10.15 -15.91
C VAL A 42 9.21 -10.49 -14.41
N PRO A 43 9.92 -11.51 -13.86
CA PRO A 43 9.85 -11.81 -12.44
C PRO A 43 10.11 -10.59 -11.57
N ALA A 44 9.38 -10.48 -10.46
CA ALA A 44 9.48 -9.30 -9.62
C ALA A 44 10.88 -9.15 -9.01
N PRO A 45 11.50 -7.96 -9.10
CA PRO A 45 12.79 -7.68 -8.49
C PRO A 45 12.67 -7.46 -6.97
N PHE A 46 11.45 -7.54 -6.44
CA PHE A 46 11.11 -7.38 -5.04
C PHE A 46 10.50 -8.66 -4.47
N ARG A 47 10.76 -8.93 -3.20
CA ARG A 47 10.21 -10.08 -2.46
C ARG A 47 9.66 -9.63 -1.13
N ILE A 48 8.53 -10.23 -0.75
CA ILE A 48 7.97 -10.16 0.59
C ILE A 48 8.34 -11.45 1.31
N THR A 49 8.91 -11.33 2.50
CA THR A 49 9.32 -12.45 3.34
C THR A 49 8.81 -12.24 4.76
N THR A 50 8.64 -13.33 5.49
CA THR A 50 8.22 -13.32 6.88
C THR A 50 9.14 -14.20 7.71
N ASP A 51 9.24 -13.92 9.01
CA ASP A 51 10.04 -14.74 9.92
C ASP A 51 9.48 -16.18 10.07
N SER A 52 8.19 -16.36 9.76
CA SER A 52 7.50 -17.65 9.75
C SER A 52 6.49 -17.72 8.60
N HIS A 53 6.28 -18.92 8.05
CA HIS A 53 5.24 -19.19 7.05
C HIS A 53 3.85 -19.37 7.66
N THR A 54 3.77 -19.45 8.99
CA THR A 54 2.52 -19.51 9.76
C THR A 54 2.44 -18.32 10.71
N TYR A 55 1.21 -17.90 11.02
CA TYR A 55 0.95 -16.86 12.01
C TYR A 55 0.16 -17.44 13.18
N THR A 56 0.26 -16.79 14.33
CA THR A 56 -0.62 -17.02 15.48
C THR A 56 -1.53 -15.80 15.61
N PRO A 57 -2.87 -15.97 15.64
CA PRO A 57 -3.79 -14.86 15.85
C PRO A 57 -3.41 -13.99 17.05
N GLY A 58 -3.40 -12.67 16.88
CA GLY A 58 -2.98 -11.71 17.90
C GLY A 58 -1.46 -11.62 18.15
N ALA A 59 -0.65 -12.51 17.59
CA ALA A 59 0.80 -12.47 17.76
C ALA A 59 1.48 -11.70 16.61
N PRO A 60 2.48 -10.86 16.91
CA PRO A 60 3.20 -10.12 15.88
C PRO A 60 4.03 -11.04 14.96
N LEU A 61 3.99 -10.76 13.67
CA LEU A 61 4.82 -11.38 12.64
C LEU A 61 5.60 -10.30 11.90
N ARG A 62 6.93 -10.43 11.82
CA ARG A 62 7.74 -9.49 11.02
C ARG A 62 7.59 -9.81 9.54
N VAL A 63 7.39 -8.77 8.75
CA VAL A 63 7.24 -8.80 7.31
C VAL A 63 8.31 -7.90 6.70
N THR A 64 9.11 -8.43 5.79
CA THR A 64 10.20 -7.69 5.13
C THR A 64 9.97 -7.65 3.64
N ILE A 65 9.91 -6.44 3.09
CA ILE A 65 10.00 -6.16 1.66
C ILE A 65 11.47 -5.90 1.34
N SER A 66 12.01 -6.52 0.31
CA SER A 66 13.39 -6.32 -0.13
C SER A 66 13.50 -6.39 -1.65
N GLY A 67 14.49 -5.74 -2.25
CA GLY A 67 14.77 -5.89 -3.68
C GLY A 67 16.16 -5.42 -4.11
N SER A 68 16.69 -6.06 -5.15
CA SER A 68 18.09 -5.91 -5.57
C SER A 68 18.42 -4.58 -6.27
N GLY A 69 17.41 -3.78 -6.64
CA GLY A 69 17.57 -2.46 -7.25
C GLY A 69 17.02 -1.31 -6.42
N GLY A 70 16.60 -1.59 -5.18
CA GLY A 70 15.89 -0.64 -4.32
C GLY A 70 14.50 -0.24 -4.85
N PHE A 71 13.68 0.31 -3.97
CA PHE A 71 12.35 0.82 -4.29
C PHE A 71 12.08 2.15 -3.58
N LYS A 72 11.31 3.01 -4.25
CA LYS A 72 10.94 4.34 -3.72
C LYS A 72 9.61 4.32 -2.99
N GLY A 73 8.66 3.52 -3.46
CA GLY A 73 7.34 3.38 -2.88
C GLY A 73 6.96 1.93 -2.69
N PHE A 74 6.06 1.69 -1.74
CA PHE A 74 5.38 0.42 -1.55
C PHE A 74 3.99 0.68 -0.96
N MET A 75 3.12 -0.30 -1.11
CA MET A 75 1.85 -0.42 -0.40
C MET A 75 1.71 -1.90 -0.04
N LEU A 76 1.46 -2.21 1.23
CA LEU A 76 1.43 -3.56 1.75
C LEU A 76 0.12 -3.78 2.51
N GLN A 77 -0.59 -4.86 2.20
CA GLN A 77 -1.77 -5.34 2.89
C GLN A 77 -1.67 -6.83 3.18
N ALA A 78 -2.27 -7.26 4.28
CA ALA A 78 -2.57 -8.66 4.52
C ALA A 78 -4.03 -8.93 4.15
N ARG A 79 -4.30 -9.80 3.17
CA ARG A 79 -5.64 -10.11 2.69
C ARG A 79 -6.01 -11.55 2.99
N SER A 80 -7.22 -11.77 3.50
CA SER A 80 -7.78 -13.09 3.77
C SER A 80 -9.13 -13.27 3.08
N PRO A 81 -9.37 -14.41 2.39
CA PRO A 81 -10.68 -14.71 1.82
C PRO A 81 -11.73 -15.06 2.90
N PHE A 82 -11.31 -15.22 4.17
CA PHE A 82 -12.18 -15.51 5.30
C PHE A 82 -12.53 -14.25 6.11
N ALA A 83 -12.07 -13.08 5.67
CA ALA A 83 -12.45 -11.81 6.28
C ALA A 83 -13.96 -11.58 6.13
N THR A 84 -14.60 -11.12 7.20
CA THR A 84 -16.03 -10.81 7.23
C THR A 84 -16.24 -9.30 7.33
N GLY A 85 -17.41 -8.81 6.87
CA GLY A 85 -17.81 -7.41 6.98
C GLY A 85 -17.82 -6.65 5.66
N THR A 86 -17.72 -5.33 5.73
CA THR A 86 -17.82 -4.40 4.58
C THR A 86 -16.53 -4.22 3.80
N ASN A 87 -15.45 -4.88 4.21
CA ASN A 87 -14.15 -4.83 3.54
C ASN A 87 -14.18 -5.70 2.25
N PRO A 88 -14.21 -5.09 1.05
CA PRO A 88 -14.41 -5.82 -0.20
C PRO A 88 -13.19 -6.63 -0.65
N VAL A 89 -12.01 -6.38 -0.08
CA VAL A 89 -10.75 -7.05 -0.45
C VAL A 89 -10.21 -7.96 0.66
N GLY A 90 -10.93 -8.03 1.78
CA GLY A 90 -10.56 -8.85 2.94
C GLY A 90 -9.25 -8.45 3.60
N ALA A 91 -8.89 -7.17 3.59
CA ALA A 91 -7.74 -6.67 4.37
C ALA A 91 -7.94 -6.93 5.89
N VAL A 92 -6.92 -7.47 6.54
CA VAL A 92 -7.01 -7.94 7.93
C VAL A 92 -5.76 -7.60 8.73
N GLY A 93 -5.97 -7.34 10.02
CA GLY A 93 -4.91 -7.03 10.96
C GLY A 93 -4.41 -5.59 10.86
N ALA A 94 -3.33 -5.32 11.56
CA ALA A 94 -2.73 -3.99 11.61
C ALA A 94 -1.21 -4.08 11.50
N PHE A 95 -0.61 -3.08 10.87
CA PHE A 95 0.84 -2.90 10.82
C PHE A 95 1.30 -1.95 11.93
N GLN A 96 2.41 -2.32 12.56
CA GLN A 96 3.06 -1.57 13.65
C GLN A 96 4.58 -1.71 13.56
N ASN A 97 5.31 -1.06 14.48
CA ASN A 97 6.78 -1.05 14.54
C ASN A 97 7.40 -0.72 13.17
N LEU A 98 6.94 0.38 12.57
CA LEU A 98 7.38 0.81 11.24
C LEU A 98 8.69 1.60 11.35
N PRO A 99 9.62 1.46 10.38
CA PRO A 99 10.76 2.35 10.28
C PRO A 99 10.30 3.77 9.89
N ALA A 100 11.18 4.76 10.07
CA ALA A 100 10.89 6.15 9.69
C ALA A 100 10.52 6.35 8.21
N SER A 101 10.91 5.40 7.35
CA SER A 101 10.60 5.41 5.92
C SER A 101 9.17 4.92 5.58
N ALA A 102 8.41 4.47 6.59
CA ALA A 102 7.11 3.85 6.46
C ALA A 102 6.07 4.42 7.44
N ARG A 103 4.81 4.38 7.04
CA ARG A 103 3.64 4.78 7.83
C ARG A 103 2.47 3.85 7.53
N THR A 104 1.45 3.91 8.35
CA THR A 104 0.20 3.24 8.06
C THR A 104 -0.76 4.13 7.29
N GLU A 105 -1.70 3.49 6.62
CA GLU A 105 -2.91 4.06 6.04
C GLU A 105 -4.12 3.27 6.58
N ASN A 106 -5.25 3.95 6.77
CA ASN A 106 -6.46 3.35 7.32
C ASN A 106 -7.45 3.09 6.18
N CYS A 107 -7.24 2.00 5.45
CA CYS A 107 -8.03 1.71 4.25
C CYS A 107 -9.46 1.27 4.58
N PHE A 108 -9.56 0.21 5.37
CA PHE A 108 -10.81 -0.43 5.80
C PHE A 108 -10.87 -0.61 7.31
N SER A 109 -9.71 -0.57 7.97
CA SER A 109 -9.54 -0.61 9.42
C SER A 109 -8.28 0.15 9.83
N THR A 110 -8.14 0.43 11.12
CA THR A 110 -6.98 1.18 11.62
C THR A 110 -5.68 0.40 11.39
N GLY A 111 -4.75 1.01 10.67
CA GLY A 111 -3.42 0.47 10.43
C GLY A 111 -3.37 -0.74 9.51
N ASP A 112 -4.45 -1.05 8.78
CA ASP A 112 -4.56 -2.27 7.97
C ASP A 112 -3.66 -2.30 6.72
N THR A 113 -3.02 -1.16 6.43
CA THR A 113 -2.18 -0.96 5.27
C THR A 113 -0.90 -0.23 5.67
N ALA A 114 0.25 -0.71 5.22
CA ALA A 114 1.52 -0.01 5.34
C ALA A 114 1.91 0.61 4.01
N THR A 115 2.45 1.83 4.02
CA THR A 115 2.98 2.50 2.84
C THR A 115 4.22 3.32 3.21
N HIS A 116 4.95 3.76 2.19
CA HIS A 116 6.10 4.64 2.35
C HIS A 116 5.69 6.04 2.88
N VAL A 117 6.58 6.73 3.58
CA VAL A 117 6.36 8.13 3.97
C VAL A 117 6.67 9.08 2.80
N THR A 118 7.81 8.85 2.15
CA THR A 118 8.35 9.65 1.05
C THR A 118 8.86 8.77 -0.08
N GLY A 119 8.54 9.15 -1.32
CA GLY A 119 8.95 8.51 -2.56
C GLY A 119 10.29 9.02 -3.09
N HIS A 120 10.96 9.92 -2.38
CA HIS A 120 12.28 10.41 -2.77
C HIS A 120 13.40 9.43 -2.40
N ASP A 121 13.28 8.80 -1.23
CA ASP A 121 14.32 7.93 -0.69
C ASP A 121 14.23 6.53 -1.28
N VAL A 122 15.37 6.02 -1.75
CA VAL A 122 15.52 4.63 -2.19
C VAL A 122 15.68 3.74 -0.97
N LYS A 123 14.95 2.62 -0.97
CA LYS A 123 14.91 1.64 0.11
C LYS A 123 15.31 0.30 -0.47
N ASP A 124 16.38 -0.31 0.05
CA ASP A 124 16.74 -1.68 -0.33
C ASP A 124 15.86 -2.70 0.40
N SER A 125 15.45 -2.35 1.61
CA SER A 125 14.55 -3.14 2.43
C SER A 125 13.70 -2.28 3.37
N VAL A 126 12.51 -2.77 3.66
CA VAL A 126 11.60 -2.25 4.70
C VAL A 126 11.07 -3.43 5.50
N THR A 127 11.26 -3.42 6.82
CA THR A 127 10.65 -4.40 7.71
C THR A 127 9.58 -3.73 8.56
N VAL A 128 8.39 -4.31 8.60
CA VAL A 128 7.26 -3.90 9.45
C VAL A 128 6.80 -5.08 10.28
N THR A 129 6.03 -4.84 11.33
CA THR A 129 5.34 -5.90 12.09
C THR A 129 3.88 -5.92 11.71
N TRP A 130 3.37 -7.07 11.26
CA TRP A 130 1.93 -7.30 11.07
C TRP A 130 1.36 -8.04 12.28
N VAL A 131 0.23 -7.59 12.79
CA VAL A 131 -0.51 -8.23 13.88
C VAL A 131 -1.84 -8.74 13.31
N PRO A 132 -2.02 -10.07 13.18
CA PRO A 132 -3.30 -10.65 12.78
C PRO A 132 -4.37 -10.41 13.86
N PRO A 133 -5.64 -10.20 13.50
CA PRO A 133 -6.74 -10.16 14.46
C PRO A 133 -6.84 -11.48 15.25
N ALA A 134 -7.29 -11.40 16.50
CA ALA A 134 -7.37 -12.56 17.40
C ALA A 134 -8.33 -13.67 16.91
N ASN A 135 -9.31 -13.31 16.08
CA ASN A 135 -10.30 -14.22 15.50
C ASN A 135 -10.00 -14.58 14.04
N LEU A 136 -8.81 -14.28 13.54
CA LEU A 136 -8.44 -14.60 12.16
C LEU A 136 -8.11 -16.09 12.03
N HIS A 137 -8.63 -16.69 10.97
CA HIS A 137 -8.36 -18.08 10.63
C HIS A 137 -8.08 -18.24 9.14
N GLY A 138 -7.39 -19.32 8.80
CA GLY A 138 -7.12 -19.69 7.41
C GLY A 138 -5.97 -18.90 6.77
N PRO A 139 -5.77 -19.10 5.46
CA PRO A 139 -4.69 -18.45 4.72
C PRO A 139 -4.82 -16.93 4.69
N VAL A 140 -3.66 -16.29 4.62
CA VAL A 140 -3.47 -14.86 4.44
C VAL A 140 -2.41 -14.66 3.37
N ALA A 141 -2.67 -13.74 2.44
CA ALA A 141 -1.70 -13.29 1.46
C ALA A 141 -1.20 -11.90 1.85
N LEU A 142 0.12 -11.73 1.97
CA LEU A 142 0.75 -10.42 2.03
C LEU A 142 0.98 -9.94 0.61
N THR A 143 0.40 -8.80 0.24
CA THR A 143 0.41 -8.23 -1.11
C THR A 143 0.72 -6.74 -1.10
#